data_AF-A0A7C3GW77-F1
#
_entry.id   AF-A0A7C3GW77-F1
#
_cell.length_a   1.000
_cell.length_b   1.000
_cell.length_c   1.000
_cell.angle_alpha   90.00
_cell.angle_beta   90.00
_cell.angle_gamma   90.00
#
_symmetry.space_group_name_H-M   'P 1'
#
loop_
_entity.id
_entity.type
_entity.pdbx_description
1 polymer ?
#
loop_
_entity_poly.entity_id
_entity_poly.type
_entity_poly.pdbx_seq_one_letter_code
_entity_poly.pdbx_strand_id
1 'polypeptide(L)'
;MIKKILIANRGEIAVRIVRACAEAGIKSVAVYTEADRYALHVKKADESYSLGPDSVAGYLNAHHIVNIAVAAGCDALHPGYGF
;
A
#
# COMPACT_ATOMS: atom_id res chain seq x y z
N MET A 1 1.66 18.77 -5.71
CA MET A 1 0.63 17.95 -6.39
C MET A 1 1.04 16.49 -6.19
N ILE A 2 0.11 15.62 -5.79
CA ILE A 2 0.41 14.22 -5.43
C ILE A 2 0.76 13.44 -6.69
N LYS A 3 1.90 12.74 -6.69
CA LYS A 3 2.40 11.92 -7.80
C LYS A 3 2.55 10.45 -7.43
N LYS A 4 2.77 10.13 -6.14
CA LYS A 4 2.88 8.76 -5.64
C LYS A 4 2.17 8.61 -4.29
N ILE A 5 1.36 7.57 -4.14
CA ILE A 5 0.60 7.26 -2.92
C ILE A 5 0.92 5.84 -2.46
N LEU A 6 1.20 5.69 -1.16
CA LEU A 6 1.18 4.38 -0.49
C LEU A 6 -0.21 4.07 0.06
N ILE A 7 -0.65 2.84 -0.12
CA ILE A 7 -1.94 2.35 0.33
C ILE A 7 -1.71 1.49 1.57
N ALA A 8 -2.04 2.01 2.76
CA ALA A 8 -1.90 1.30 4.04
C ALA A 8 -3.02 0.29 4.27
N ASN A 9 -3.36 -0.51 3.26
CA ASN A 9 -4.43 -1.47 3.37
C ASN A 9 -4.19 -2.65 2.43
N ARG A 10 -5.07 -3.65 2.47
CA ARG A 10 -5.00 -4.90 1.70
C ARG A 10 -6.33 -5.22 1.04
N GLY A 11 -6.33 -6.25 0.19
CA GLY A 11 -7.56 -6.81 -0.36
C GLY A 11 -8.29 -5.86 -1.30
N GLU A 12 -9.62 -5.88 -1.28
CA GLU A 12 -10.44 -5.19 -2.29
C GLU A 12 -10.26 -3.66 -2.24
N ILE A 13 -10.20 -3.08 -1.04
CA ILE A 13 -10.11 -1.62 -0.89
C ILE A 13 -8.79 -1.10 -1.43
N ALA A 14 -7.71 -1.87 -1.26
CA ALA A 14 -6.43 -1.53 -1.85
C ALA A 14 -6.49 -1.60 -3.39
N VAL A 15 -7.12 -2.61 -3.98
CA VAL A 15 -7.35 -2.68 -5.43
C VAL A 15 -8.19 -1.51 -5.93
N ARG A 16 -9.22 -1.10 -5.18
CA ARG A 16 -10.08 0.05 -5.51
C ARG A 16 -9.29 1.36 -5.54
N ILE A 17 -8.36 1.55 -4.60
CA ILE A 17 -7.49 2.74 -4.53
C ILE A 17 -6.44 2.71 -5.65
N VAL A 18 -5.80 1.57 -5.92
CA VAL A 18 -4.88 1.41 -7.05
C VAL A 18 -5.54 1.84 -8.36
N ARG A 19 -6.78 1.42 -8.59
CA ARG A 19 -7.55 1.82 -9.78
C ARG A 19 -7.76 3.33 -9.85
N ALA A 20 -8.11 3.98 -8.74
CA ALA A 20 -8.27 5.44 -8.69
C ALA A 20 -6.95 6.16 -9.00
N CYS A 21 -5.83 5.68 -8.45
CA CYS A 21 -4.52 6.23 -8.73
C CYS A 21 -4.17 6.13 -10.21
N ALA A 22 -4.41 4.96 -10.85
CA ALA A 22 -4.17 4.77 -12.27
C ALA A 22 -5.00 5.72 -13.15
N GLU A 23 -6.30 5.88 -12.86
CA GLU A 23 -7.20 6.80 -13.56
C GLU A 23 -6.76 8.27 -13.40
N ALA A 24 -6.11 8.61 -12.28
CA ALA A 24 -5.59 9.94 -11.99
C ALA A 24 -4.14 10.17 -12.43
N GLY A 25 -3.46 9.17 -13.01
CA GLY A 25 -2.04 9.26 -13.37
C GLY A 25 -1.09 9.33 -12.16
N ILE A 26 -1.51 8.82 -11.00
CA ILE A 26 -0.75 8.76 -9.75
C ILE A 26 -0.16 7.36 -9.60
N LYS A 27 1.13 7.26 -9.23
CA LYS A 27 1.77 5.98 -8.93
C LYS A 27 1.26 5.41 -7.61
N SER A 28 0.97 4.13 -7.59
CA SER A 28 0.44 3.40 -6.45
C SER A 28 1.49 2.47 -5.84
N VAL A 29 1.60 2.50 -4.52
CA VAL A 29 2.49 1.62 -3.74
C VAL A 29 1.65 0.78 -2.80
N ALA A 30 1.73 -0.55 -2.94
CA ALA A 30 1.09 -1.50 -2.04
C ALA A 30 2.03 -1.91 -0.90
N VAL A 31 1.47 -2.20 0.27
CA VAL A 31 2.17 -2.95 1.32
C VAL A 31 1.51 -4.31 1.52
N TYR A 32 2.28 -5.30 1.92
CA TYR A 32 1.78 -6.65 2.15
C TYR A 32 2.55 -7.37 3.25
N THR A 33 1.90 -8.29 3.96
CA THR A 33 2.58 -9.27 4.81
C THR A 33 2.88 -10.52 4.00
N GLU A 34 3.77 -11.39 4.48
CA GLU A 34 4.15 -12.60 3.75
C GLU A 34 2.95 -13.50 3.38
N ALA A 35 1.92 -13.55 4.23
CA ALA A 35 0.67 -14.24 3.96
C ALA A 35 -0.09 -13.68 2.73
N ASP A 36 0.11 -12.40 2.42
CA ASP A 36 -0.53 -11.66 1.33
C ASP A 36 0.38 -11.43 0.13
N ARG A 37 1.60 -12.00 0.09
CA ARG A 37 2.60 -11.80 -0.97
C ARG A 37 2.04 -11.98 -2.40
N TYR A 38 1.07 -12.87 -2.58
CA TYR A 38 0.46 -13.18 -3.87
C TYR A 38 -0.92 -12.56 -4.09
N ALA A 39 -1.38 -11.71 -3.16
CA ALA A 39 -2.68 -11.05 -3.21
C ALA A 39 -2.81 -10.12 -4.42
N LEU A 40 -4.05 -9.85 -4.82
CA LEU A 40 -4.34 -9.10 -6.04
C LEU A 40 -3.85 -7.64 -5.95
N HIS A 41 -3.95 -6.99 -4.78
CA HIS A 41 -3.51 -5.59 -4.63
C HIS A 41 -2.00 -5.44 -4.83
N VAL A 42 -1.20 -6.43 -4.42
CA VAL A 42 0.25 -6.48 -4.63
C VAL A 42 0.58 -6.54 -6.12
N LYS A 43 -0.14 -7.37 -6.88
CA LYS A 43 0.08 -7.54 -8.33
C LYS A 43 -0.40 -6.35 -9.16
N LYS A 44 -1.34 -5.55 -8.63
CA LYS A 44 -1.97 -4.44 -9.34
C LYS A 44 -1.27 -3.11 -9.14
N ALA A 45 -0.64 -2.90 -7.99
CA ALA A 45 0.09 -1.68 -7.70
C ALA A 45 1.38 -1.57 -8.54
N ASP A 46 1.89 -0.34 -8.72
CA ASP A 46 3.11 -0.08 -9.49
C ASP A 46 4.36 -0.56 -8.74
N GLU A 47 4.36 -0.41 -7.41
CA GLU A 47 5.41 -0.87 -6.51
C GLU A 47 4.78 -1.60 -5.32
N SER A 48 5.53 -2.53 -4.70
CA SER A 48 5.07 -3.19 -3.48
C SER A 48 6.20 -3.52 -2.51
N TYR A 49 5.92 -3.42 -1.21
CA TYR A 49 6.88 -3.63 -0.14
C TYR A 49 6.34 -4.58 0.94
N SER A 50 7.19 -5.50 1.41
CA SER A 50 6.84 -6.41 2.50
C SER A 50 6.87 -5.69 3.85
N LEU A 51 5.84 -5.93 4.66
CA LEU A 51 5.72 -5.53 6.06
C LEU A 51 6.32 -6.57 7.01
N GLY A 52 6.74 -7.73 6.49
CA GLY A 52 7.26 -8.85 7.24
C GLY A 52 6.25 -10.00 7.43
N PRO A 53 6.60 -10.98 8.29
CA PRO A 53 5.87 -12.24 8.40
C PRO A 53 4.54 -12.14 9.15
N ASP A 54 4.37 -11.14 10.03
CA ASP A 54 3.19 -11.03 10.89
C ASP A 54 1.96 -10.56 10.13
N SER A 55 0.96 -11.44 10.00
CA SER A 55 -0.20 -11.25 9.12
C SER A 55 -1.05 -9.99 9.41
N VAL A 56 -1.30 -9.68 10.67
CA VAL A 56 -2.11 -8.52 11.09
C VAL A 56 -1.26 -7.40 11.67
N ALA A 57 -0.29 -7.75 12.53
CA ALA A 57 0.54 -6.76 13.21
C ALA A 57 1.35 -5.89 12.23
N GLY A 58 1.73 -6.45 11.07
CA GLY A 58 2.39 -5.69 10.00
C GLY A 58 1.57 -4.48 9.53
N TYR A 59 0.26 -4.66 9.32
CA TYR A 59 -0.63 -3.57 8.85
C TYR A 59 -0.96 -2.54 9.94
N LEU A 60 -0.76 -2.89 11.22
CA LEU A 60 -1.03 -2.02 12.37
C LEU A 60 0.20 -1.21 12.81
N ASN A 61 1.37 -1.44 12.19
CA ASN A 61 2.60 -0.75 12.54
C ASN A 61 2.74 0.56 11.74
N ALA A 62 2.13 1.64 12.25
CA ALA A 62 2.16 2.96 11.61
C ALA A 62 3.59 3.46 11.34
N HIS A 63 4.54 3.25 12.26
CA HIS A 63 5.93 3.68 12.07
C HIS A 63 6.60 2.99 10.89
N HIS A 64 6.44 1.67 10.79
CA HIS A 64 7.02 0.90 9.70
C HIS A 64 6.42 1.31 8.35
N ILE A 65 5.09 1.48 8.28
CA ILE A 65 4.39 1.91 7.07
C ILE A 65 4.84 3.31 6.62
N VAL A 66 4.97 4.26 7.55
CA VAL A 66 5.47 5.61 7.24
C VAL A 66 6.91 5.57 6.76
N ASN A 67 7.78 4.75 7.38
CA ASN A 67 9.16 4.58 6.93
C ASN A 67 9.23 4.05 5.49
N ILE A 68 8.39 3.07 5.13
CA ILE A 68 8.29 2.57 3.76
C ILE A 68 7.81 3.67 2.82
N ALA A 69 6.77 4.44 3.20
CA ALA A 69 6.24 5.52 2.37
C ALA A 69 7.32 6.58 2.07
N VAL A 70 8.09 6.98 3.07
CA VAL A 70 9.20 7.93 2.94
C VAL A 70 10.31 7.35 2.05
N ALA A 71 10.74 6.11 2.30
CA ALA A 71 11.79 5.46 1.51
C ALA A 71 11.40 5.24 0.05
N ALA A 72 10.12 4.95 -0.22
CA ALA A 72 9.57 4.80 -1.58
C ALA A 72 9.30 6.15 -2.27
N GLY A 73 9.46 7.28 -1.57
CA GLY A 73 9.22 8.63 -2.09
C GLY A 73 7.75 8.92 -2.35
N CYS A 74 6.86 8.43 -1.49
CA CYS A 74 5.43 8.72 -1.58
C CYS A 74 5.13 10.14 -1.07
N ASP A 75 4.23 10.84 -1.75
CA ASP A 75 3.76 12.18 -1.34
C ASP A 75 2.60 12.11 -0.34
N ALA A 76 1.87 11.00 -0.35
CA ALA A 76 0.67 10.81 0.47
C ALA A 76 0.42 9.33 0.78
N LEU A 77 -0.52 9.12 1.71
CA LEU A 77 -0.91 7.81 2.21
C LEU A 77 -2.43 7.70 2.25
N HIS A 78 -2.98 6.58 1.78
CA HIS A 78 -4.41 6.30 1.86
C HIS A 78 -4.66 5.07 2.75
N PRO A 79 -5.41 5.20 3.86
CA PRO A 79 -5.62 4.10 4.81
C PRO A 79 -6.75 3.14 4.40
N GLY A 80 -7.45 3.35 3.27
CA GLY A 80 -8.71 2.65 3.01
C GLY A 80 -9.68 2.75 4.19
N TYR A 81 -10.08 1.61 4.75
CA TYR A 81 -10.91 1.52 5.95
C TYR A 81 -10.41 0.37 6.85
N GLY A 82 -10.61 0.50 8.16
CA GLY A 82 -10.26 -0.52 9.16
C GLY A 82 -8.79 -0.51 9.64
N PHE A 83 -7.81 -0.29 8.74
CA PHE A 83 -6.39 -0.16 9.10
C PHE A 83 -5.77 1.11 8.54
#